data_AF-A0ABD2PJJ5-F1
#
_entry.id   AF-A0ABD2PJJ5-F1
#
_cell.length_a   1.000
_cell.length_b   1.000
_cell.length_c   1.000
_cell.angle_alpha   90.00
_cell.angle_beta   90.00
_cell.angle_gamma   90.00
#
_symmetry.space_group_name_H-M   'P 1'
#
loop_
_entity.id
_entity.type
_entity.pdbx_description
1 polymer ?
#
loop_
_entity_poly.entity_id
_entity_poly.type
_entity_poly.pdbx_seq_one_letter_code
_entity_poly.pdbx_strand_id
1 'polypeptide(L)'
;MSTRSENENSVVVTPDQIMPPINRCFERLSGAQWSMIESGACDSGVRAVLADMICEIIQIASSRILQNALPVIQDRMMKEDPEPLGAGKISPSLGDSISAAIASALNVPEQRHESADELTRMVEEEISEKVSSTVALIAEYPVLPQDPAVY
;
A
#
# COMPACT_ATOMS: atom_id res chain seq x y z
N MET A 1 32.45 0.07 -9.17
CA MET A 1 31.51 0.76 -8.26
C MET A 1 30.53 1.57 -9.09
N SER A 2 29.34 1.03 -9.32
CA SER A 2 28.12 1.76 -9.69
C SER A 2 26.96 0.78 -9.69
N THR A 3 26.21 0.74 -8.60
CA THR A 3 24.93 0.04 -8.47
C THR A 3 23.89 1.03 -7.94
N ARG A 4 23.79 2.19 -8.59
CA ARG A 4 22.83 3.24 -8.26
C ARG A 4 22.05 3.56 -9.52
N SER A 5 21.10 2.70 -9.89
CA SER A 5 20.09 3.05 -10.90
C SER A 5 18.87 2.11 -10.97
N GLU A 6 18.77 1.04 -10.19
CA GLU A 6 17.66 0.08 -10.35
C GLU A 6 16.53 0.18 -9.32
N ASN A 7 16.69 0.97 -8.24
CA ASN A 7 15.75 0.92 -7.11
C ASN A 7 14.80 2.12 -6.96
N GLU A 8 14.95 3.18 -7.74
CA GLU A 8 14.07 4.36 -7.64
C GLU A 8 12.66 4.11 -8.23
N ASN A 9 12.50 3.08 -9.07
CA ASN A 9 11.20 2.67 -9.64
C ASN A 9 10.45 1.63 -8.80
N SER A 10 10.97 1.23 -7.62
CA SER A 10 10.40 0.15 -6.79
C SER A 10 9.69 0.65 -5.52
N VAL A 11 9.87 1.93 -5.17
CA VAL A 11 9.26 2.50 -3.96
C VAL A 11 7.80 2.83 -4.23
N VAL A 12 6.91 2.03 -3.66
CA VAL A 12 5.46 2.20 -3.81
C VAL A 12 4.93 3.26 -2.85
N VAL A 13 5.51 3.37 -1.65
CA VAL A 13 5.07 4.28 -0.60
C VAL A 13 6.28 4.87 0.12
N THR A 14 6.21 6.16 0.47
CA THR A 14 7.27 6.84 1.23
C THR A 14 6.94 6.90 2.73
N PRO A 15 7.93 7.02 3.63
CA PRO A 15 7.70 7.12 5.07
C PRO A 15 6.73 8.26 5.45
N ASP A 16 6.87 9.42 4.82
CA ASP A 16 5.99 10.58 5.05
C ASP A 16 4.52 10.31 4.72
N GLN A 17 4.24 9.34 3.84
CA GLN A 17 2.87 8.96 3.48
C GLN A 17 2.28 7.96 4.48
N ILE A 18 3.13 7.15 5.13
CA ILE A 18 2.72 6.17 6.14
C ILE A 18 2.65 6.78 7.55
N MET A 19 3.39 7.87 7.80
CA MET A 19 3.38 8.52 9.11
C MET A 19 1.98 8.96 9.58
N PRO A 20 1.09 9.54 8.73
CA PRO A 20 -0.25 9.93 9.17
C PRO A 20 -1.13 8.78 9.71
N PRO A 21 -1.28 7.61 9.04
CA PRO A 21 -2.03 6.49 9.61
C PRO A 21 -1.41 5.98 10.93
N ILE A 22 -0.09 5.94 11.02
CA ILE A 22 0.62 5.54 12.26
C ILE A 22 0.32 6.51 13.41
N ASN A 23 0.46 7.81 13.20
CA ASN A 23 0.18 8.81 14.24
C ASN A 23 -1.27 8.76 14.69
N ARG A 24 -2.22 8.59 13.76
CA ARG A 24 -3.64 8.42 14.12
C ARG A 24 -3.89 7.17 14.96
N CYS A 25 -3.20 6.07 14.67
CA CYS A 25 -3.23 4.88 15.52
C CYS A 25 -2.72 5.22 16.94
N PHE A 26 -1.58 5.91 17.03
CA PHE A 26 -0.98 6.27 18.31
C PHE A 26 -1.84 7.20 19.17
N GLU A 27 -2.48 8.18 18.54
CA GLU A 27 -3.37 9.14 19.21
C GLU A 27 -4.68 8.49 19.68
N ARG A 28 -5.16 7.45 18.98
CA ARG A 28 -6.43 6.75 19.30
C ARG A 28 -6.28 5.70 20.39
N LEU A 29 -5.08 5.18 20.62
CA LEU A 29 -4.82 4.17 21.64
C LEU A 29 -4.51 4.83 22.99
N SER A 30 -5.30 4.48 24.00
CA SER A 30 -5.05 4.91 25.39
C SER A 30 -3.86 4.19 26.02
N GLY A 31 -3.29 4.75 27.09
CA GLY A 31 -2.20 4.10 27.82
C GLY A 31 -2.54 2.68 28.33
N ALA A 32 -3.78 2.44 28.76
CA ALA A 32 -4.23 1.11 29.15
C ALA A 32 -4.24 0.13 27.97
N GLN A 33 -4.61 0.60 26.78
CA GLN A 33 -4.59 -0.21 25.56
C GLN A 33 -3.16 -0.52 25.11
N TRP A 34 -2.23 0.41 25.26
CA TRP A 34 -0.80 0.14 25.05
C TRP A 34 -0.26 -0.93 25.99
N SER A 35 -0.58 -0.85 27.30
CA SER A 35 -0.20 -1.90 28.24
C SER A 35 -0.83 -3.26 27.91
N MET A 36 -2.05 -3.29 27.36
CA MET A 36 -2.67 -4.54 26.88
C MET A 36 -1.88 -5.12 25.70
N ILE A 37 -1.53 -4.30 24.71
CA ILE A 37 -0.71 -4.71 23.56
C ILE A 37 0.63 -5.27 24.02
N GLU A 38 1.32 -4.59 24.95
CA GLU A 38 2.60 -5.06 25.52
C GLU A 38 2.47 -6.43 26.19
N SER A 39 1.32 -6.71 26.80
CA SER A 39 1.02 -8.02 27.42
C SER A 39 0.56 -9.10 26.43
N GLY A 40 0.46 -8.78 25.13
CA GLY A 40 -0.04 -9.68 24.08
C GLY A 40 -1.57 -9.81 24.05
N ALA A 41 -2.29 -8.93 24.74
CA ALA A 41 -3.75 -8.89 24.77
C ALA A 41 -4.29 -7.78 23.86
N CYS A 42 -5.28 -8.11 23.02
CA CYS A 42 -5.96 -7.13 22.18
C CYS A 42 -7.47 -7.26 22.32
N ASP A 43 -8.13 -6.23 22.84
CA ASP A 43 -9.58 -6.10 22.85
C ASP A 43 -10.11 -5.73 21.43
N SER A 44 -11.43 -5.67 21.29
CA SER A 44 -12.06 -5.32 20.01
C SER A 44 -11.74 -3.88 19.57
N GLY A 45 -11.52 -2.96 20.50
CA GLY A 45 -11.19 -1.57 20.22
C GLY A 45 -9.78 -1.43 19.65
N VAL A 46 -8.79 -2.09 20.27
CA VAL A 46 -7.40 -2.16 19.79
C VAL A 46 -7.36 -2.76 18.40
N ARG A 47 -8.06 -3.89 18.18
CA ARG A 47 -8.12 -4.54 16.86
C ARG A 47 -8.72 -3.62 15.81
N ALA A 48 -9.78 -2.88 16.13
CA ALA A 48 -10.39 -1.94 15.20
C ALA A 48 -9.43 -0.81 14.81
N VAL A 49 -8.71 -0.22 15.78
CA VAL A 49 -7.75 0.86 15.50
C VAL A 49 -6.58 0.36 14.64
N LEU A 50 -6.06 -0.84 14.92
CA LEU A 50 -5.00 -1.45 14.11
C LEU A 50 -5.48 -1.79 12.69
N ALA A 51 -6.70 -2.31 12.57
CA ALA A 51 -7.31 -2.61 11.27
C ALA A 51 -7.51 -1.33 10.44
N ASP A 52 -8.02 -0.26 11.06
CA ASP A 52 -8.17 1.06 10.40
C ASP A 52 -6.81 1.55 9.85
N MET A 53 -5.75 1.46 10.66
CA MET A 53 -4.40 1.84 10.24
C MET A 53 -3.92 1.03 9.03
N ILE A 54 -4.10 -0.30 9.05
CA ILE A 54 -3.72 -1.18 7.94
C ILE A 54 -4.53 -0.85 6.68
N CYS A 55 -5.84 -0.65 6.80
CA CYS A 55 -6.70 -0.29 5.68
C CYS A 55 -6.28 1.04 5.04
N GLU A 56 -5.89 2.03 5.84
CA GLU A 56 -5.40 3.30 5.32
C GLU A 56 -4.07 3.14 4.58
N ILE A 57 -3.15 2.34 5.09
CA ILE A 57 -1.87 2.03 4.42
C ILE A 57 -2.12 1.33 3.08
N ILE A 58 -3.05 0.36 3.05
CA ILE A 58 -3.50 -0.31 1.82
C ILE A 58 -4.01 0.71 0.82
N GLN A 59 -4.90 1.61 1.23
CA GLN A 59 -5.49 2.61 0.34
C GLN A 59 -4.43 3.57 -0.23
N ILE A 60 -3.48 4.01 0.60
CA ILE A 60 -2.36 4.85 0.17
C ILE A 60 -1.51 4.13 -0.87
N ALA A 61 -1.13 2.88 -0.60
CA ALA A 61 -0.33 2.06 -1.51
C ALA A 61 -1.05 1.82 -2.83
N SER A 62 -2.31 1.36 -2.80
CA SER A 62 -3.12 1.15 -4.01
C SER A 62 -3.24 2.43 -4.84
N SER A 63 -3.51 3.56 -4.20
CA SER A 63 -3.64 4.85 -4.89
C SER A 63 -2.34 5.26 -5.59
N ARG A 64 -1.19 5.03 -4.95
CA ARG A 64 0.13 5.36 -5.54
C ARG A 64 0.47 4.46 -6.73
N ILE A 65 0.23 3.16 -6.62
CA ILE A 65 0.41 2.23 -7.74
C ILE A 65 -0.46 2.68 -8.92
N LEU A 66 -1.73 3.02 -8.67
CA LEU A 66 -2.64 3.49 -9.70
C LEU A 66 -2.18 4.81 -10.31
N GLN A 67 -1.75 5.79 -9.52
CA GLN A 67 -1.22 7.06 -10.04
C GLN A 67 -0.01 6.86 -10.97
N ASN A 68 0.84 5.88 -10.66
CA ASN A 68 2.00 5.56 -11.50
C ASN A 68 1.59 4.76 -12.75
N ALA A 69 0.60 3.88 -12.64
CA ALA A 69 0.13 3.03 -13.73
C ALA A 69 -0.79 3.76 -14.71
N LEU A 70 -1.58 4.73 -14.24
CA LEU A 70 -2.64 5.40 -15.00
C LEU A 70 -2.13 6.09 -16.27
N PRO A 71 -1.03 6.87 -16.28
CA PRO A 71 -0.50 7.47 -17.50
C PRO A 71 -0.09 6.42 -18.54
N VAL A 72 0.44 5.27 -18.10
CA VAL A 72 0.86 4.17 -18.97
C VAL A 72 -0.37 3.47 -19.58
N ILE A 73 -1.43 3.29 -18.78
CA ILE A 73 -2.69 2.72 -19.23
C ILE A 73 -3.35 3.64 -20.27
N GLN A 74 -3.41 4.94 -19.99
CA GLN A 74 -4.00 5.94 -20.90
C GLN A 74 -3.23 6.06 -22.22
N ASP A 75 -1.89 6.10 -22.19
CA ASP A 75 -1.06 6.11 -23.40
C ASP A 75 -1.29 4.87 -24.28
N ARG A 76 -1.49 3.69 -23.66
CA ARG A 76 -1.80 2.45 -24.38
C ARG A 76 -3.19 2.44 -24.99
N MET A 77 -4.18 2.99 -24.29
CA MET A 77 -5.56 3.08 -24.80
C MET A 77 -5.70 4.05 -25.98
N MET A 78 -4.82 5.04 -26.09
CA MET A 78 -4.79 5.96 -27.24
C MET A 78 -4.11 5.37 -28.48
N LYS A 79 -3.53 4.16 -28.41
CA LYS A 79 -2.91 3.48 -29.56
C LYS A 79 -3.94 2.62 -30.29
N GLU A 80 -3.88 2.63 -31.62
CA GLU A 80 -4.86 1.96 -32.51
C GLU A 80 -4.93 0.42 -32.35
N ASP A 81 -3.93 -0.19 -31.68
CA ASP A 81 -3.91 -1.63 -31.38
C ASP A 81 -3.37 -1.86 -29.95
N PRO A 82 -4.23 -1.88 -28.92
CA PRO A 82 -3.80 -1.99 -27.53
C PRO A 82 -3.40 -3.45 -27.22
N GLU A 83 -2.11 -3.69 -26.96
CA GLU A 83 -1.67 -4.94 -26.34
C GLU A 83 -2.40 -5.14 -25.00
N PRO A 84 -2.88 -6.36 -24.69
CA PRO A 84 -3.56 -6.64 -23.44
C PRO A 84 -2.66 -6.23 -22.26
N LEU A 85 -3.24 -5.45 -21.33
CA LEU A 85 -2.59 -5.09 -20.08
C LEU A 85 -2.30 -6.36 -19.31
N GLY A 86 -1.10 -6.91 -19.47
CA GLY A 86 -0.64 -8.04 -18.68
C GLY A 86 -0.66 -7.61 -17.22
N ALA A 87 -1.57 -8.17 -16.44
CA ALA A 87 -1.70 -7.99 -14.98
C ALA A 87 -0.41 -8.34 -14.19
N GLY A 88 0.64 -8.83 -14.88
CA GLY A 88 1.84 -9.39 -14.28
C GLY A 88 3.06 -8.47 -14.18
N LYS A 89 2.94 -7.15 -14.36
CA LYS A 89 4.09 -6.21 -14.16
C LYS A 89 3.98 -5.33 -12.92
N ILE A 90 3.06 -5.64 -12.02
CA ILE A 90 3.02 -5.07 -10.67
C ILE A 90 3.41 -6.21 -9.71
N SER A 91 4.68 -6.57 -9.68
CA SER A 91 5.27 -7.50 -8.69
C SER A 91 6.77 -7.22 -8.59
N PRO A 92 7.51 -7.61 -7.53
CA PRO A 92 7.17 -8.44 -6.37
C PRO A 92 7.67 -7.88 -5.00
N SER A 93 7.83 -6.57 -4.82
CA SER A 93 8.38 -6.02 -3.56
C SER A 93 7.47 -4.99 -2.88
N LEU A 94 6.16 -5.16 -2.99
CA LEU A 94 5.20 -4.25 -2.38
C LEU A 94 5.24 -4.33 -0.84
N GLY A 95 5.20 -5.54 -0.29
CA GLY A 95 5.34 -5.80 1.14
C GLY A 95 6.68 -5.32 1.67
N ASP A 96 7.77 -5.52 0.92
CA ASP A 96 9.10 -4.98 1.26
C ASP A 96 9.11 -3.44 1.25
N SER A 97 8.48 -2.80 0.25
CA SER A 97 8.38 -1.33 0.19
C SER A 97 7.54 -0.77 1.34
N ILE A 98 6.44 -1.44 1.72
CA ILE A 98 5.57 -1.00 2.82
C ILE A 98 6.30 -1.22 4.15
N SER A 99 6.96 -2.38 4.34
CA SER A 99 7.71 -2.70 5.54
C SER A 99 8.87 -1.73 5.76
N ALA A 100 9.65 -1.43 4.71
CA ALA A 100 10.71 -0.45 4.76
C ALA A 100 10.20 0.97 5.07
N ALA A 101 9.06 1.35 4.49
CA ALA A 101 8.47 2.66 4.74
C ALA A 101 7.90 2.79 6.17
N ILE A 102 7.30 1.74 6.73
CA ILE A 102 6.88 1.67 8.14
C ILE A 102 8.11 1.76 9.06
N ALA A 103 9.15 0.95 8.81
CA ALA A 103 10.36 0.92 9.62
C ALA A 103 11.05 2.30 9.63
N SER A 104 11.18 2.92 8.47
CA SER A 104 11.73 4.27 8.34
C SER A 104 10.85 5.34 9.00
N ALA A 105 9.51 5.24 8.91
CA ALA A 105 8.61 6.17 9.57
C ALA A 105 8.74 6.10 11.10
N LEU A 106 8.85 4.88 11.64
CA LEU A 106 9.02 4.65 13.07
C LEU A 106 10.46 4.86 13.56
N ASN A 107 11.40 5.15 12.66
CA ASN A 107 12.83 5.22 12.94
C ASN A 107 13.35 3.96 13.67
N VAL A 108 12.90 2.79 13.21
CA VAL A 108 13.32 1.47 13.70
C VAL A 108 14.03 0.69 12.59
N PRO A 109 14.94 -0.24 12.92
CA PRO A 109 15.50 -1.12 11.92
C PRO A 109 14.38 -1.99 11.31
N GLU A 110 14.43 -2.17 10.00
CA GLU A 110 13.55 -3.11 9.31
C GLU A 110 13.81 -4.52 9.85
N GLN A 111 12.75 -5.16 10.34
CA GLN A 111 12.79 -6.52 10.87
C GLN A 111 11.74 -7.35 10.15
N ARG A 112 12.17 -8.42 9.49
CA ARG A 112 11.24 -9.46 9.05
C ARG A 112 10.91 -10.35 10.23
N HIS A 113 9.66 -10.31 10.64
CA HIS A 113 9.12 -11.22 11.65
C HIS A 113 8.28 -12.25 10.93
N GLU A 114 8.58 -13.54 11.12
CA GLU A 114 7.80 -14.65 10.54
C GLU A 114 6.31 -14.54 10.92
N SER A 115 6.01 -14.00 12.11
CA SER A 115 4.65 -13.76 12.59
C SER A 115 3.88 -12.71 11.77
N ALA A 116 4.58 -11.88 11.00
CA ALA A 116 4.00 -10.83 10.15
C ALA A 116 3.89 -11.26 8.68
N ASP A 117 4.44 -12.43 8.29
CA ASP A 117 4.43 -12.88 6.89
C ASP A 117 3.00 -13.03 6.36
N GLU A 118 2.11 -13.61 7.15
CA GLU A 118 0.70 -13.79 6.76
C GLU A 118 -0.03 -12.46 6.61
N LEU A 119 0.20 -11.51 7.52
CA LEU A 119 -0.37 -10.16 7.40
C LEU A 119 0.19 -9.45 6.16
N THR A 120 1.48 -9.59 5.90
CA THR A 120 2.15 -8.99 4.74
C THR A 120 1.54 -9.52 3.45
N ARG A 121 1.38 -10.85 3.35
CA ARG A 121 0.72 -11.51 2.21
C ARG A 121 -0.71 -11.00 2.01
N MET A 122 -1.52 -10.92 3.06
CA MET A 122 -2.89 -10.41 3.00
C MET A 122 -2.95 -8.95 2.51
N VAL A 123 -2.04 -8.11 2.98
CA VAL A 123 -1.94 -6.70 2.55
C VAL A 123 -1.57 -6.60 1.07
N GLU A 124 -0.60 -7.41 0.61
CA GLU A 124 -0.20 -7.45 -0.80
C GLU A 124 -1.34 -7.91 -1.71
N GLU A 125 -2.07 -8.95 -1.30
CA GLU A 125 -3.22 -9.47 -2.04
C GLU A 125 -4.34 -8.43 -2.18
N GLU A 126 -4.72 -7.78 -1.09
CA GLU A 126 -5.76 -6.75 -1.10
C GLU A 126 -5.37 -5.55 -1.98
N ILE A 127 -4.10 -5.12 -1.94
CA ILE A 127 -3.62 -4.04 -2.81
C ILE A 127 -3.67 -4.46 -4.27
N SER A 128 -3.23 -5.69 -4.57
CA SER A 128 -3.26 -6.24 -5.93
C SER A 128 -4.68 -6.32 -6.49
N GLU A 129 -5.64 -6.78 -5.67
CA GLU A 129 -7.05 -6.87 -6.04
C GLU A 129 -7.65 -5.49 -6.31
N LYS A 130 -7.43 -4.52 -5.41
CA LYS A 130 -7.90 -3.13 -5.58
C LYS A 130 -7.34 -2.47 -6.85
N VAL A 131 -6.04 -2.62 -7.09
CA VAL A 131 -5.40 -2.07 -8.29
C VAL A 131 -5.95 -2.74 -9.54
N SER A 132 -5.99 -4.08 -9.58
CA SER A 132 -6.46 -4.84 -10.74
C SER A 132 -7.92 -4.52 -11.08
N SER A 133 -8.78 -4.43 -10.06
CA SER A 133 -10.19 -4.08 -10.24
C SER A 133 -10.36 -2.66 -10.80
N THR A 134 -9.58 -1.70 -10.30
CA THR A 134 -9.63 -0.31 -10.78
C THR A 134 -9.13 -0.19 -12.21
N VAL A 135 -8.06 -0.91 -12.57
CA VAL A 135 -7.53 -0.97 -13.95
C VAL A 135 -8.56 -1.55 -14.90
N ALA A 136 -9.27 -2.62 -14.51
CA ALA A 136 -10.34 -3.21 -15.30
C ALA A 136 -11.48 -2.21 -15.54
N LEU A 137 -11.91 -1.48 -14.50
CA LEU A 137 -12.94 -0.45 -14.62
C LEU A 137 -12.54 0.69 -15.58
N ILE A 138 -11.29 1.16 -15.52
CA ILE A 138 -10.78 2.19 -16.44
C ILE A 138 -10.78 1.68 -17.89
N ALA A 139 -10.51 0.39 -18.11
CA ALA A 139 -10.55 -0.22 -19.43
C ALA A 139 -11.95 -0.38 -20.01
N GLU A 140 -12.95 -0.65 -19.17
CA GLU A 140 -14.35 -0.74 -19.59
C GLU A 140 -14.99 0.65 -19.80
N TYR A 141 -14.55 1.66 -19.06
CA TYR A 141 -15.08 3.03 -19.09
C TYR A 141 -13.95 4.07 -19.17
N PRO A 142 -13.44 4.39 -20.38
CA PRO A 142 -12.30 5.31 -20.55
C PRO A 142 -12.62 6.78 -20.21
N VAL A 143 -13.85 7.10 -19.82
CA VAL A 143 -14.28 8.42 -19.36
C VAL A 143 -14.56 8.36 -17.87
N LEU A 144 -13.50 8.32 -17.06
CA LEU A 144 -13.61 8.46 -15.60
C LEU A 144 -13.08 9.84 -15.15
N PRO A 145 -13.67 10.45 -14.10
CA PRO A 145 -13.28 11.78 -13.63
C PRO A 145 -11.83 11.78 -13.16
N GLN A 146 -11.12 12.89 -13.37
CA GLN A 146 -9.70 13.08 -13.02
C GLN A 146 -9.41 13.06 -11.50
N ASP A 147 -10.41 12.81 -10.65
CA ASP A 147 -10.26 12.90 -9.20
C ASP A 147 -10.13 11.51 -8.55
N PRO A 148 -8.93 11.15 -8.04
CA PRO A 148 -8.69 9.88 -7.33
C PRO A 148 -9.35 9.82 -5.95
N ALA A 149 -9.95 10.91 -5.44
CA ALA A 149 -10.67 10.91 -4.15
C ALA A 149 -12.09 10.31 -4.21
N VAL A 150 -12.55 9.90 -5.40
CA VAL A 150 -13.90 9.36 -5.63
C VAL A 150 -13.95 7.83 -5.52
N TYR A 151 -12.79 7.16 -5.38
CA TYR A 151 -12.67 5.69 -5.29
C TYR A 151 -12.19 5.20 -3.93
#